data_AF-A0A9P4HT75-F1
#
_entry.id   AF-A0A9P4HT75-F1
#
_cell.length_a   1.000
_cell.length_b   1.000
_cell.length_c   1.000
_cell.angle_alpha   90.00
_cell.angle_beta   90.00
_cell.angle_gamma   90.00
#
_symmetry.space_group_name_H-M   'P 1'
#
loop_
_entity.id
_entity.type
_entity.pdbx_description
1 polymer ?
#
loop_
_entity_poly.entity_id
_entity_poly.type
_entity_poly.pdbx_seq_one_letter_code
_entity_poly.pdbx_strand_id
1 'polypeptide(L)'
;LQATDYYDDSTAVKLTVTIDGSSGHAVFDFAGTGAQTLGNMNSPISITHSAVIYALRCMINLEIPLNQGCLNPVDIRVPKGSILNPTGFVAVCGSTIASQRVTDVILRAFGVCAASQGCANSFGWGAGGKDPDTGRVLPGWNYGEALGGGSGAGPGWHGTSAVQVHSTNTRTTDPEVIEKRTPVLVRRYEIREGTGGKGTWNGGNGVIREIEAREPLKFSILSERRVYSPYGLNCGMDGSVGKNYWIRRNEQGEEEWISLGGKAVVNVNEGDRVMICTPGGGGWGAPADLEEARVGDVRPLPTQ
;
A
#
# COMPACT_ATOMS: atom_id res chain seq x y z
N LEU A 1 -21.84 -0.40 9.75
CA LEU A 1 -20.84 0.05 8.74
C LEU A 1 -20.12 -1.17 8.19
N GLN A 2 -19.77 -1.22 6.91
CA GLN A 2 -19.15 -2.41 6.28
C GLN A 2 -18.18 -2.01 5.18
N ALA A 3 -17.06 -2.71 5.09
CA ALA A 3 -16.18 -2.65 3.93
C ALA A 3 -15.44 -3.97 3.70
N THR A 4 -15.08 -4.22 2.45
CA THR A 4 -14.16 -5.29 2.04
C THR A 4 -13.14 -4.71 1.09
N ASP A 5 -11.90 -5.14 1.20
CA ASP A 5 -10.85 -4.92 0.20
C ASP A 5 -9.99 -6.19 0.08
N TYR A 6 -9.11 -6.24 -0.91
CA TYR A 6 -8.39 -7.44 -1.30
C TYR A 6 -6.90 -7.19 -1.43
N TYR A 7 -6.10 -8.16 -1.00
CA TYR A 7 -4.71 -8.29 -1.42
C TYR A 7 -4.63 -8.73 -2.88
N ASP A 8 -3.48 -8.55 -3.52
CA ASP A 8 -3.26 -8.89 -4.93
C ASP A 8 -3.47 -10.38 -5.24
N ASP A 9 -3.36 -11.28 -4.24
CA ASP A 9 -3.69 -12.70 -4.35
C ASP A 9 -5.18 -13.02 -4.15
N SER A 10 -6.02 -11.99 -4.07
CA SER A 10 -7.46 -12.05 -3.79
C SER A 10 -7.84 -12.48 -2.37
N THR A 11 -6.89 -12.54 -1.44
CA THR A 11 -7.21 -12.71 -0.02
C THR A 11 -8.00 -11.50 0.47
N ALA A 12 -9.22 -11.74 0.96
CA ALA A 12 -10.10 -10.69 1.44
C ALA A 12 -9.71 -10.16 2.83
N VAL A 13 -9.84 -8.85 3.03
CA VAL A 13 -9.90 -8.18 4.32
C VAL A 13 -11.29 -7.57 4.45
N LYS A 14 -12.08 -8.09 5.38
CA LYS A 14 -13.48 -7.68 5.57
C LYS A 14 -13.66 -7.15 6.98
N LEU A 15 -14.43 -6.07 7.09
CA LEU A 15 -14.80 -5.46 8.36
C LEU A 15 -16.29 -5.12 8.38
N THR A 16 -16.94 -5.48 9.48
CA THR A 16 -18.25 -4.96 9.87
C THR A 16 -18.09 -4.22 11.19
N VAL A 17 -18.54 -2.97 11.24
CA VAL A 17 -18.55 -2.17 12.49
C VAL A 17 -19.99 -1.91 12.92
N THR A 18 -20.29 -2.27 14.17
CA THR A 18 -21.53 -1.95 14.87
C THR A 18 -21.23 -0.99 16.00
N ILE A 19 -21.99 0.09 16.12
CA ILE A 19 -21.80 1.12 17.15
C ILE A 19 -23.11 1.27 17.92
N ASP A 20 -23.05 1.12 19.23
CA ASP A 20 -24.15 1.45 20.13
C ASP A 20 -24.09 2.95 20.44
N GLY A 21 -25.06 3.71 19.91
CA GLY A 21 -25.14 5.15 20.10
C GLY A 21 -25.43 5.58 21.55
N SER A 22 -25.89 4.67 22.42
CA SER A 22 -26.21 4.98 23.82
C SER A 22 -24.99 4.84 24.74
N SER A 23 -24.23 3.75 24.59
CA SER A 23 -23.04 3.47 25.40
C SER A 23 -21.73 3.97 24.79
N GLY A 24 -21.73 4.25 23.47
CA GLY A 24 -20.52 4.53 22.70
C GLY A 24 -19.67 3.28 22.42
N HIS A 25 -20.13 2.09 22.80
CA HIS A 25 -19.42 0.84 22.55
C HIS A 25 -19.47 0.49 21.06
N ALA A 26 -18.32 0.13 20.48
CA ALA A 26 -18.21 -0.34 19.11
C ALA A 26 -17.66 -1.76 19.03
N VAL A 27 -18.20 -2.56 18.11
CA VAL A 27 -17.70 -3.89 17.74
C VAL A 27 -17.11 -3.80 16.34
N PHE A 28 -15.83 -4.13 16.22
CA PHE A 28 -15.09 -4.25 14.96
C PHE A 28 -14.93 -5.73 14.64
N ASP A 29 -15.80 -6.26 13.79
CA ASP A 29 -15.84 -7.68 13.44
C ASP A 29 -15.19 -7.92 12.08
N PHE A 30 -14.06 -8.63 12.09
CA PHE A 30 -13.30 -9.02 10.91
C PHE A 30 -13.72 -10.39 10.33
N ALA A 31 -14.89 -10.92 10.73
CA ALA A 31 -15.47 -12.12 10.14
C ALA A 31 -15.56 -12.03 8.61
N GLY A 32 -15.13 -13.11 7.93
CA GLY A 32 -15.02 -13.18 6.48
C GLY A 32 -13.69 -12.69 5.90
N THR A 33 -12.75 -12.23 6.75
CA THR A 33 -11.34 -12.07 6.35
C THR A 33 -10.73 -13.42 5.98
N GLY A 34 -9.94 -13.45 4.91
CA GLY A 34 -9.37 -14.67 4.33
C GLY A 34 -8.39 -15.41 5.24
N ALA A 35 -8.16 -16.68 4.91
CA ALA A 35 -7.24 -17.55 5.64
C ALA A 35 -5.80 -17.01 5.62
N GLN A 36 -5.02 -17.40 6.63
CA GLN A 36 -3.58 -17.21 6.61
C GLN A 36 -2.96 -17.83 5.35
N THR A 37 -1.91 -17.21 4.81
CA THR A 37 -1.29 -17.61 3.55
C THR A 37 0.08 -18.24 3.78
N LEU A 38 0.50 -19.14 2.89
CA LEU A 38 1.87 -19.64 2.82
C LEU A 38 2.78 -18.58 2.16
N GLY A 39 2.79 -17.40 2.74
CA GLY A 39 3.50 -16.22 2.26
C GLY A 39 3.78 -15.27 3.41
N ASN A 40 4.27 -14.09 3.05
CA ASN A 40 4.82 -13.15 4.04
C ASN A 40 3.81 -12.07 4.46
N MET A 41 2.59 -12.09 3.92
CA MET A 41 1.57 -11.05 4.12
C MET A 41 0.75 -11.24 5.40
N ASN A 42 0.97 -12.31 6.15
CA ASN A 42 0.27 -12.51 7.42
C ASN A 42 0.66 -11.44 8.43
N SER A 43 -0.31 -11.01 9.23
CA SER A 43 -0.13 -10.00 10.27
C SER A 43 -0.53 -10.54 11.63
N PRO A 44 0.31 -10.39 12.66
CA PRO A 44 -0.10 -10.74 14.01
C PRO A 44 -1.26 -9.84 14.44
N ILE A 45 -2.11 -10.35 15.33
CA ILE A 45 -3.32 -9.66 15.79
C ILE A 45 -3.04 -8.23 16.34
N SER A 46 -1.86 -8.01 16.90
CA SER A 46 -1.43 -6.69 17.40
C SER A 46 -1.42 -5.60 16.31
N ILE A 47 -1.16 -5.96 15.06
CA ILE A 47 -1.20 -5.03 13.92
C ILE A 47 -2.64 -4.60 13.63
N THR A 48 -3.59 -5.52 13.72
CA THR A 48 -5.02 -5.21 13.56
C THR A 48 -5.50 -4.25 14.65
N HIS A 49 -5.11 -4.49 15.90
CA HIS A 49 -5.40 -3.56 17.01
C HIS A 49 -4.78 -2.18 16.76
N SER A 50 -3.53 -2.13 16.32
CA SER A 50 -2.83 -0.87 16.04
C SER A 50 -3.50 -0.08 14.91
N ALA A 51 -3.96 -0.76 13.85
CA ALA A 51 -4.69 -0.14 12.74
C ALA A 51 -6.04 0.45 13.19
N VAL A 52 -6.76 -0.25 14.09
CA VAL A 52 -8.01 0.27 14.69
C VAL A 52 -7.74 1.52 15.52
N ILE A 53 -6.73 1.51 16.40
CA ILE A 53 -6.34 2.70 17.18
C ILE A 53 -5.99 3.86 16.26
N TYR A 54 -5.14 3.61 15.26
CA TYR A 54 -4.70 4.63 14.31
C TYR A 54 -5.89 5.27 13.58
N ALA A 55 -6.77 4.44 13.00
CA ALA A 55 -7.93 4.94 12.25
C ALA A 55 -8.89 5.74 13.14
N LEU A 56 -9.17 5.25 14.35
CA LEU A 56 -9.99 5.99 15.32
C LEU A 56 -9.35 7.33 15.68
N ARG A 57 -8.04 7.38 15.93
CA ARG A 57 -7.35 8.64 16.23
C ARG A 57 -7.40 9.63 15.07
N CYS A 58 -7.32 9.16 13.83
CA CYS A 58 -7.45 10.00 12.64
C CYS A 58 -8.85 10.62 12.50
N MET A 59 -9.89 9.91 12.94
CA MET A 59 -11.28 10.39 12.83
C MET A 59 -11.72 11.23 14.04
N ILE A 60 -11.17 10.97 15.22
CA ILE A 60 -11.52 11.69 16.45
C ILE A 60 -10.75 13.00 16.53
N ASN A 61 -11.44 14.12 16.29
CA ASN A 61 -10.88 15.46 16.44
C ASN A 61 -10.96 15.96 17.91
N LEU A 62 -10.44 15.16 18.84
CA LEU A 62 -10.30 15.50 20.25
C LEU A 62 -8.85 15.33 20.67
N GLU A 63 -8.41 16.14 21.62
CA GLU A 63 -7.08 16.04 22.23
C GLU A 63 -7.07 14.89 23.25
N ILE A 64 -7.05 13.66 22.74
CA ILE A 64 -6.96 12.44 23.54
C ILE A 64 -5.54 11.85 23.47
N PRO A 65 -4.99 11.36 24.59
CA PRO A 65 -3.70 10.69 24.58
C PRO A 65 -3.79 9.37 23.81
N LEU A 66 -2.80 9.08 22.97
CA LEU A 66 -2.74 7.85 22.18
C LEU A 66 -2.25 6.68 23.06
N ASN A 67 -3.19 5.94 23.67
CA ASN A 67 -2.87 4.78 24.51
C ASN A 67 -3.97 3.71 24.47
N GLN A 68 -3.76 2.60 25.19
CA GLN A 68 -4.70 1.47 25.25
C GLN A 68 -6.11 1.85 25.73
N GLY A 69 -6.27 2.93 26.50
CA GLY A 69 -7.57 3.42 26.95
C GLY A 69 -8.52 3.79 25.80
N CYS A 70 -7.98 4.17 24.64
CA CYS A 70 -8.77 4.41 23.41
C CYS A 70 -9.48 3.15 22.91
N LEU A 71 -9.01 1.95 23.28
CA LEU A 71 -9.62 0.68 22.90
C LEU A 71 -10.58 0.11 23.94
N ASN A 72 -10.65 0.67 25.15
CA ASN A 72 -11.58 0.17 26.18
C ASN A 72 -13.04 0.08 25.70
N PRO A 73 -13.59 1.03 24.91
CA PRO A 73 -14.95 0.93 24.39
C PRO A 73 -15.02 0.16 23.05
N VAL A 74 -13.97 -0.55 22.63
CA VAL A 74 -13.87 -1.20 21.32
C VAL A 74 -13.64 -2.70 21.48
N ASP A 75 -14.61 -3.51 21.06
CA ASP A 75 -14.47 -4.97 20.96
C ASP A 75 -13.95 -5.31 19.56
N ILE A 76 -12.74 -5.89 19.46
CA ILE A 76 -12.09 -6.25 18.20
C ILE A 76 -12.14 -7.77 18.05
N ARG A 77 -12.88 -8.24 17.06
CA ARG A 77 -13.07 -9.68 16.78
C ARG A 77 -12.35 -10.06 15.50
N VAL A 78 -11.31 -10.88 15.60
CA VAL A 78 -10.52 -11.34 14.45
C VAL A 78 -10.47 -12.87 14.43
N PRO A 79 -10.96 -13.54 13.36
CA PRO A 79 -10.94 -14.99 13.27
C PRO A 79 -9.52 -15.56 13.38
N LYS A 80 -9.29 -16.49 14.31
CA LYS A 80 -8.01 -17.21 14.43
C LYS A 80 -7.78 -18.06 13.17
N GLY A 81 -6.55 -18.05 12.67
CA GLY A 81 -6.19 -18.71 11.40
C GLY A 81 -6.46 -17.86 10.16
N SER A 82 -6.90 -16.61 10.31
CA SER A 82 -6.98 -15.63 9.21
C SER A 82 -5.63 -14.96 8.95
N ILE A 83 -5.52 -14.26 7.83
CA ILE A 83 -4.33 -13.45 7.48
C ILE A 83 -4.05 -12.34 8.52
N LEU A 84 -5.03 -11.96 9.34
CA LEU A 84 -4.92 -10.94 10.38
C LEU A 84 -4.78 -11.48 11.82
N ASN A 85 -4.89 -12.80 11.99
CA ASN A 85 -4.68 -13.50 13.25
C ASN A 85 -4.16 -14.93 12.97
N PRO A 86 -2.96 -15.04 12.36
CA PRO A 86 -2.40 -16.30 11.91
C PRO A 86 -1.95 -17.17 13.09
N THR A 87 -1.81 -18.47 12.86
CA THR A 87 -1.10 -19.36 13.78
C THR A 87 0.42 -19.15 13.69
N GLY A 88 1.17 -19.67 14.67
CA GLY A 88 2.64 -19.58 14.69
C GLY A 88 3.38 -20.36 13.60
N PHE A 89 2.66 -20.98 12.65
CA PHE A 89 3.24 -21.76 11.56
C PHE A 89 3.68 -20.91 10.37
N VAL A 90 3.02 -19.77 10.12
CA VAL A 90 3.24 -18.96 8.92
C VAL A 90 4.08 -17.72 9.21
N ALA A 91 4.77 -17.22 8.18
CA ALA A 91 5.61 -16.03 8.28
C ALA A 91 4.79 -14.74 8.40
N VAL A 92 5.27 -13.82 9.24
CA VAL A 92 4.63 -12.51 9.52
C VAL A 92 5.49 -11.29 9.15
N CYS A 93 6.56 -11.50 8.38
CA CYS A 93 7.57 -10.48 8.10
C CYS A 93 7.10 -9.33 7.19
N GLY A 94 6.01 -9.50 6.43
CA GLY A 94 5.41 -8.46 5.57
C GLY A 94 4.25 -7.68 6.23
N SER A 95 4.14 -7.76 7.56
CA SER A 95 3.03 -7.17 8.32
C SER A 95 2.85 -5.66 8.12
N THR A 96 3.92 -4.91 7.84
CA THR A 96 3.84 -3.46 7.54
C THR A 96 3.02 -3.14 6.28
N ILE A 97 2.98 -4.05 5.31
CA ILE A 97 2.19 -3.85 4.08
C ILE A 97 0.74 -4.23 4.34
N ALA A 98 0.52 -5.28 5.12
CA ALA A 98 -0.82 -5.70 5.50
C ALA A 98 -1.52 -4.69 6.42
N SER A 99 -0.81 -3.99 7.31
CA SER A 99 -1.38 -2.94 8.16
C SER A 99 -1.98 -1.78 7.37
N GLN A 100 -1.37 -1.42 6.24
CA GLN A 100 -1.88 -0.41 5.31
C GLN A 100 -3.27 -0.81 4.79
N ARG A 101 -3.44 -2.08 4.41
CA ARG A 101 -4.71 -2.59 3.89
C ARG A 101 -5.80 -2.63 4.95
N VAL A 102 -5.48 -3.05 6.17
CA VAL A 102 -6.44 -3.03 7.29
C VAL A 102 -6.91 -1.61 7.57
N THR A 103 -5.98 -0.65 7.55
CA THR A 103 -6.29 0.77 7.73
C THR A 103 -7.23 1.29 6.64
N ASP A 104 -6.92 1.02 5.37
CA ASP A 104 -7.78 1.38 4.23
C ASP A 104 -9.20 0.81 4.39
N VAL A 105 -9.35 -0.45 4.83
CA VAL A 105 -10.66 -1.09 5.03
C VAL A 105 -11.44 -0.43 6.16
N ILE A 106 -10.78 -0.07 7.27
CA ILE A 106 -11.42 0.64 8.37
C ILE A 106 -11.92 2.01 7.88
N LEU A 107 -11.05 2.81 7.27
CA LEU A 107 -11.42 4.14 6.76
C LEU A 107 -12.53 4.05 5.69
N ARG A 108 -12.51 3.00 4.84
CA ARG A 108 -13.59 2.72 3.88
C ARG A 108 -14.93 2.46 4.56
N ALA A 109 -14.94 1.65 5.62
CA ALA A 109 -16.17 1.30 6.33
C ALA A 109 -16.85 2.54 6.92
N PHE A 110 -16.07 3.49 7.41
CA PHE A 110 -16.56 4.78 7.91
C PHE A 110 -16.82 5.81 6.80
N GLY A 111 -16.35 5.58 5.57
CA GLY A 111 -16.56 6.46 4.43
C GLY A 111 -15.86 7.82 4.57
N VAL A 112 -14.73 7.88 5.27
CA VAL A 112 -14.07 9.16 5.63
C VAL A 112 -13.09 9.70 4.59
N CYS A 113 -12.45 8.82 3.82
CA CYS A 113 -11.55 9.20 2.73
C CYS A 113 -11.42 8.06 1.70
N ALA A 114 -10.95 8.40 0.51
CA ALA A 114 -10.52 7.41 -0.48
C ALA A 114 -9.26 6.67 -0.03
N ALA A 115 -8.93 5.56 -0.68
CA ALA A 115 -7.73 4.79 -0.36
C ALA A 115 -6.46 5.58 -0.67
N SER A 116 -5.45 5.43 0.17
CA SER A 116 -4.08 5.78 -0.21
C SER A 116 -3.44 4.65 -1.02
N GLN A 117 -2.15 4.78 -1.34
CA GLN A 117 -1.38 3.74 -2.04
C GLN A 117 -1.43 2.33 -1.41
N GLY A 118 -1.93 2.17 -0.18
CA GLY A 118 -2.30 0.89 0.43
C GLY A 118 -1.16 -0.11 0.58
N CYS A 119 0.09 0.36 0.58
CA CYS A 119 1.30 -0.45 0.62
C CYS A 119 2.50 0.38 1.11
N ALA A 120 3.44 -0.26 1.82
CA ALA A 120 4.71 0.36 2.23
C ALA A 120 5.79 0.36 1.13
N ASN A 121 5.59 -0.43 0.06
CA ASN A 121 6.53 -0.64 -1.04
C ASN A 121 7.96 -0.89 -0.52
N SER A 122 8.14 -1.94 0.28
CA SER A 122 9.41 -2.25 0.91
C SER A 122 10.40 -2.75 -0.14
N PHE A 123 11.33 -1.89 -0.50
CA PHE A 123 12.32 -2.11 -1.55
C PHE A 123 13.72 -2.14 -0.96
N GLY A 124 14.55 -3.06 -1.40
CA GLY A 124 15.90 -3.16 -0.86
C GLY A 124 16.83 -3.97 -1.73
N TRP A 125 18.11 -3.87 -1.43
CA TRP A 125 19.17 -4.58 -2.13
C TRP A 125 20.33 -4.90 -1.19
N GLY A 126 21.19 -5.81 -1.61
CA GLY A 126 22.37 -6.17 -0.85
C GLY A 126 23.19 -7.27 -1.50
N ALA A 127 24.24 -7.67 -0.80
CA ALA A 127 25.14 -8.75 -1.19
C ALA A 127 25.22 -9.81 -0.09
N GLY A 128 25.60 -11.03 -0.45
CA GLY A 128 25.72 -12.17 0.47
C GLY A 128 24.37 -12.79 0.87
N GLY A 129 24.29 -13.26 2.11
CA GLY A 129 23.13 -13.96 2.65
C GLY A 129 23.26 -15.48 2.60
N LYS A 130 22.17 -16.18 2.89
CA LYS A 130 22.13 -17.64 2.88
C LYS A 130 21.83 -18.13 1.47
N ASP A 131 22.71 -18.97 0.94
CA ASP A 131 22.48 -19.71 -0.29
C ASP A 131 21.34 -20.73 -0.06
N PRO A 132 20.26 -20.70 -0.87
CA PRO A 132 19.09 -21.56 -0.65
C PRO A 132 19.37 -23.04 -0.94
N ASP A 133 20.32 -23.34 -1.84
CA ASP A 133 20.61 -24.70 -2.31
C ASP A 133 21.64 -25.39 -1.42
N THR A 134 22.70 -24.65 -1.05
CA THR A 134 23.82 -25.18 -0.24
C THR A 134 23.66 -24.89 1.25
N GLY A 135 22.79 -23.97 1.63
CA GLY A 135 22.60 -23.52 3.01
C GLY A 135 23.77 -22.68 3.57
N ARG A 136 24.82 -22.45 2.78
CA ARG A 136 26.01 -21.69 3.20
C ARG A 136 25.64 -20.22 3.41
N VAL A 137 26.12 -19.64 4.50
CA VAL A 137 25.97 -18.21 4.78
C VAL A 137 27.21 -17.48 4.27
N LEU A 138 27.00 -16.58 3.33
CA LEU A 138 28.01 -15.64 2.86
C LEU A 138 27.85 -14.33 3.66
N PRO A 139 28.92 -13.83 4.32
CA PRO A 139 28.91 -12.50 4.91
C PRO A 139 28.50 -11.46 3.88
N GLY A 140 27.70 -10.49 4.31
CA GLY A 140 27.03 -9.59 3.40
C GLY A 140 26.45 -8.39 4.12
N TRP A 141 25.70 -7.59 3.38
CA TRP A 141 25.05 -6.38 3.85
C TRP A 141 23.73 -6.21 3.14
N ASN A 142 22.84 -5.40 3.71
CA ASN A 142 21.55 -5.07 3.12
C ASN A 142 21.23 -3.61 3.35
N TYR A 143 20.57 -3.00 2.38
CA TYR A 143 19.92 -1.71 2.46
C TYR A 143 18.44 -1.90 2.13
N GLY A 144 17.57 -1.21 2.85
CA GLY A 144 16.13 -1.24 2.62
C GLY A 144 15.51 0.14 2.82
N GLU A 145 14.51 0.42 2.00
CA GLU A 145 13.70 1.63 2.05
C GLU A 145 12.21 1.29 1.89
N ALA A 146 11.34 2.12 2.47
CA ALA A 146 9.92 2.11 2.18
C ALA A 146 9.63 3.26 1.22
N LEU A 147 8.95 2.99 0.11
CA LEU A 147 8.63 4.01 -0.89
C LEU A 147 7.22 4.56 -0.68
N GLY A 148 7.15 5.89 -0.56
CA GLY A 148 5.88 6.63 -0.53
C GLY A 148 5.12 6.54 -1.86
N GLY A 149 3.92 7.08 -1.87
CA GLY A 149 3.06 7.11 -3.04
C GLY A 149 1.96 8.13 -2.88
N GLY A 150 0.84 7.92 -3.57
CA GLY A 150 -0.29 8.84 -3.46
C GLY A 150 -1.10 8.61 -2.19
N SER A 151 -1.43 9.67 -1.45
CA SER A 151 -2.44 9.60 -0.40
C SER A 151 -3.86 9.72 -0.98
N GLY A 152 -4.84 9.14 -0.30
CA GLY A 152 -6.25 9.27 -0.67
C GLY A 152 -6.77 10.70 -0.44
N ALA A 153 -7.68 11.13 -1.31
CA ALA A 153 -8.43 12.37 -1.13
C ALA A 153 -9.61 12.20 -0.16
N GLY A 154 -10.14 13.31 0.35
CA GLY A 154 -11.33 13.31 1.19
C GLY A 154 -12.16 14.59 1.08
N PRO A 155 -13.20 14.74 1.90
CA PRO A 155 -14.13 15.86 1.80
C PRO A 155 -13.46 17.17 2.17
N GLY A 156 -12.98 17.91 1.17
CA GLY A 156 -12.34 19.21 1.35
C GLY A 156 -10.83 19.23 1.10
N TRP A 157 -10.21 18.11 0.69
CA TRP A 157 -8.77 18.08 0.43
C TRP A 157 -8.35 17.10 -0.68
N HIS A 158 -7.39 17.55 -1.48
CA HIS A 158 -6.65 16.67 -2.40
C HIS A 158 -5.71 15.73 -1.64
N GLY A 159 -5.44 14.58 -2.24
CA GLY A 159 -4.37 13.71 -1.78
C GLY A 159 -2.99 14.31 -2.06
N THR A 160 -2.04 14.07 -1.17
CA THR A 160 -0.65 14.48 -1.30
C THR A 160 0.13 13.45 -2.13
N SER A 161 0.92 13.92 -3.08
CA SER A 161 1.78 13.08 -3.92
C SER A 161 3.07 12.68 -3.21
N ALA A 162 3.61 11.50 -3.54
CA ALA A 162 4.93 11.04 -3.11
C ALA A 162 5.18 11.06 -1.60
N VAL A 163 4.17 10.73 -0.79
CA VAL A 163 4.24 10.80 0.68
C VAL A 163 4.12 9.42 1.32
N GLN A 164 4.69 9.28 2.51
CA GLN A 164 4.40 8.15 3.38
C GLN A 164 3.01 8.30 4.00
N VAL A 165 2.29 7.19 4.14
CA VAL A 165 0.89 7.19 4.62
C VAL A 165 0.70 6.11 5.66
N HIS A 166 -0.27 6.31 6.54
CA HIS A 166 -0.68 5.35 7.56
C HIS A 166 0.48 4.81 8.39
N SER A 167 0.82 3.53 8.19
CA SER A 167 1.83 2.82 8.98
C SER A 167 3.28 3.10 8.54
N THR A 168 3.50 3.86 7.47
CA THR A 168 4.84 4.32 7.10
C THR A 168 5.09 5.74 7.59
N ASN A 169 6.20 5.94 8.31
CA ASN A 169 6.64 7.23 8.82
C ASN A 169 8.18 7.36 8.71
N THR A 170 8.71 7.03 7.54
CA THR A 170 10.14 7.03 7.26
C THR A 170 10.52 8.23 6.40
N ARG A 171 11.63 8.88 6.74
CA ARG A 171 12.27 9.89 5.88
C ARG A 171 13.06 9.17 4.79
N THR A 172 12.95 9.61 3.54
CA THR A 172 13.77 9.07 2.46
C THR A 172 15.23 9.41 2.65
N THR A 173 16.12 8.45 2.40
CA THR A 173 17.58 8.65 2.42
C THR A 173 18.03 9.42 1.19
N ASP A 174 18.90 10.41 1.38
CA ASP A 174 19.44 11.21 0.28
C ASP A 174 20.19 10.33 -0.75
N PRO A 175 19.99 10.55 -2.07
CA PRO A 175 20.67 9.78 -3.11
C PRO A 175 22.19 9.71 -2.93
N GLU A 176 22.83 10.84 -2.61
CA GLU A 176 24.28 10.91 -2.38
C GLU A 176 24.75 9.97 -1.27
N VAL A 177 23.95 9.80 -0.21
CA VAL A 177 24.27 8.89 0.90
C VAL A 177 24.13 7.44 0.46
N ILE A 178 23.10 7.14 -0.33
CA ILE A 178 22.86 5.80 -0.86
C ILE A 178 24.00 5.38 -1.79
N GLU A 179 24.33 6.23 -2.77
CA GLU A 179 25.37 5.94 -3.79
C GLU A 179 26.77 5.87 -3.19
N LYS A 180 27.01 6.62 -2.10
CA LYS A 180 28.28 6.57 -1.37
C LYS A 180 28.43 5.29 -0.53
N ARG A 181 27.33 4.77 0.02
CA ARG A 181 27.35 3.65 0.97
C ARG A 181 27.03 2.29 0.34
N THR A 182 26.39 2.29 -0.82
CA THR A 182 25.98 1.08 -1.52
C THR A 182 26.37 1.19 -3.00
N PRO A 183 26.77 0.10 -3.65
CA PRO A 183 27.24 0.08 -5.03
C PRO A 183 26.07 0.14 -6.01
N VAL A 184 25.34 1.26 -5.97
CA VAL A 184 24.21 1.55 -6.86
C VAL A 184 24.28 3.00 -7.34
N LEU A 185 23.51 3.33 -8.37
CA LEU A 185 23.19 4.69 -8.79
C LEU A 185 21.69 4.92 -8.73
N VAL A 186 21.27 6.06 -8.20
CA VAL A 186 19.87 6.49 -8.21
C VAL A 186 19.61 7.22 -9.53
N ARG A 187 19.05 6.50 -10.51
CA ARG A 187 18.79 7.07 -11.84
C ARG A 187 17.59 8.00 -11.88
N ARG A 188 16.52 7.62 -11.17
CA ARG A 188 15.29 8.42 -11.10
C ARG A 188 14.69 8.36 -9.70
N TYR A 189 14.21 9.50 -9.24
CA TYR A 189 13.33 9.60 -8.08
C TYR A 189 12.40 10.79 -8.24
N GLU A 190 11.19 10.53 -8.74
CA GLU A 190 10.27 11.58 -9.17
C GLU A 190 8.81 11.21 -8.91
N ILE A 191 7.94 12.22 -8.94
CA ILE A 191 6.50 12.02 -8.85
C ILE A 191 6.01 11.32 -10.13
N ARG A 192 5.20 10.26 -9.96
CA ARG A 192 4.57 9.52 -11.05
C ARG A 192 3.27 10.21 -11.46
N GLU A 193 3.39 11.26 -12.25
CA GLU A 193 2.27 12.13 -12.61
C GLU A 193 1.08 11.39 -13.24
N GLY A 194 -0.12 11.90 -12.97
CA GLY A 194 -1.38 11.37 -13.52
C GLY A 194 -1.83 10.03 -12.95
N THR A 195 -1.25 9.57 -11.83
CA THR A 195 -1.61 8.31 -11.20
C THR A 195 -2.65 8.43 -10.10
N GLY A 196 -2.85 9.62 -9.54
CA GLY A 196 -3.92 9.91 -8.60
C GLY A 196 -5.29 9.85 -9.26
N GLY A 197 -6.24 9.21 -8.58
CA GLY A 197 -7.63 9.10 -9.00
C GLY A 197 -8.28 10.48 -9.07
N LYS A 198 -9.06 10.73 -10.12
CA LYS A 198 -9.75 12.01 -10.31
C LYS A 198 -11.02 12.11 -9.48
N GLY A 199 -11.35 13.31 -9.04
CA GLY A 199 -12.60 13.62 -8.36
C GLY A 199 -12.76 15.11 -8.19
N THR A 200 -13.80 15.54 -7.47
CA THR A 200 -13.84 16.92 -6.95
C THR A 200 -12.55 17.23 -6.19
N TRP A 201 -12.08 16.24 -5.43
CA TRP A 201 -10.75 16.22 -4.85
C TRP A 201 -9.94 15.06 -5.43
N ASN A 202 -8.91 15.37 -6.21
CA ASN A 202 -7.98 14.39 -6.76
C ASN A 202 -7.14 13.69 -5.68
N GLY A 203 -6.91 12.40 -5.84
CA GLY A 203 -5.93 11.65 -5.07
C GLY A 203 -4.49 12.02 -5.44
N GLY A 204 -3.55 11.70 -4.56
CA GLY A 204 -2.12 11.98 -4.76
C GLY A 204 -1.49 11.09 -5.83
N ASN A 205 -0.42 11.57 -6.46
CA ASN A 205 0.37 10.78 -7.40
C ASN A 205 1.39 9.90 -6.67
N GLY A 206 1.66 8.72 -7.26
CA GLY A 206 2.72 7.80 -6.83
C GLY A 206 4.12 8.32 -7.10
N VAL A 207 5.10 7.42 -7.07
CA VAL A 207 6.53 7.70 -7.24
C VAL A 207 7.15 6.74 -8.24
N ILE A 208 8.12 7.22 -9.01
CA ILE A 208 9.04 6.39 -9.79
C ILE A 208 10.39 6.40 -9.06
N ARG A 209 10.90 5.22 -8.70
CA ARG A 209 12.22 5.02 -8.10
C ARG A 209 12.99 4.03 -8.97
N GLU A 210 14.10 4.46 -9.56
CA GLU A 210 14.93 3.63 -10.44
C GLU A 210 16.36 3.56 -9.90
N ILE A 211 16.81 2.34 -9.62
CA ILE A 211 18.14 2.05 -9.07
C ILE A 211 18.92 1.18 -10.05
N GLU A 212 20.12 1.61 -10.41
CA GLU A 212 21.07 0.84 -11.22
C GLU A 212 22.11 0.17 -10.32
N ALA A 213 22.37 -1.11 -10.55
CA ALA A 213 23.41 -1.84 -9.84
C ALA A 213 24.80 -1.54 -10.45
N ARG A 214 25.80 -1.29 -9.61
CA ARG A 214 27.20 -1.09 -10.04
C ARG A 214 28.07 -2.32 -9.86
N GLU A 215 27.52 -3.37 -9.29
CA GLU A 215 28.12 -4.70 -9.15
C GLU A 215 26.97 -5.73 -9.07
N PRO A 216 27.26 -7.04 -9.13
CA PRO A 216 26.23 -8.04 -8.92
C PRO A 216 25.57 -7.92 -7.55
N LEU A 217 24.26 -7.73 -7.52
CA LEU A 217 23.47 -7.49 -6.30
C LEU A 217 22.18 -8.31 -6.29
N LYS A 218 21.66 -8.54 -5.10
CA LYS A 218 20.32 -9.11 -4.91
C LYS A 218 19.35 -8.01 -4.54
N PHE A 219 18.38 -7.75 -5.41
CA PHE A 219 17.27 -6.84 -5.16
C PHE A 219 16.05 -7.61 -4.66
N SER A 220 15.26 -6.96 -3.81
CA SER A 220 14.00 -7.50 -3.30
C SER A 220 12.95 -6.41 -3.21
N ILE A 221 11.72 -6.77 -3.56
CA ILE A 221 10.55 -5.91 -3.43
C ILE A 221 9.44 -6.71 -2.78
N LEU A 222 8.84 -6.12 -1.75
CA LEU A 222 7.60 -6.61 -1.16
C LEU A 222 6.56 -5.49 -1.27
N SER A 223 5.53 -5.73 -2.09
CA SER A 223 4.53 -4.72 -2.39
C SER A 223 3.15 -5.29 -2.77
N GLU A 224 2.14 -4.42 -2.78
CA GLU A 224 0.68 -4.69 -2.95
C GLU A 224 0.02 -3.59 -3.78
N ARG A 225 -1.24 -3.72 -4.24
CA ARG A 225 -1.90 -2.81 -5.20
C ARG A 225 -1.24 -2.85 -6.59
N ARG A 226 -0.84 -4.05 -7.04
CA ARG A 226 -0.39 -4.32 -8.42
C ARG A 226 -1.50 -4.95 -9.25
N VAL A 227 -2.53 -5.48 -8.59
CA VAL A 227 -3.74 -6.05 -9.19
C VAL A 227 -4.95 -5.15 -8.91
N TYR A 228 -5.23 -4.87 -7.63
CA TYR A 228 -6.38 -4.06 -7.23
C TYR A 228 -5.98 -2.60 -7.03
N SER A 229 -6.68 -1.69 -7.72
CA SER A 229 -6.46 -0.25 -7.62
C SER A 229 -6.79 0.30 -6.22
N PRO A 230 -6.10 1.36 -5.75
CA PRO A 230 -6.56 2.18 -4.64
C PRO A 230 -7.93 2.78 -4.95
N TYR A 231 -8.95 2.40 -4.16
CA TYR A 231 -10.33 2.79 -4.45
C TYR A 231 -10.55 4.30 -4.28
N GLY A 232 -11.33 4.90 -5.19
CA GLY A 232 -11.96 6.20 -4.99
C GLY A 232 -13.19 6.10 -4.09
N LEU A 233 -13.69 7.25 -3.60
CA LEU A 233 -14.85 7.29 -2.72
C LEU A 233 -15.82 8.40 -3.11
N ASN A 234 -17.12 8.22 -2.85
CA ASN A 234 -18.18 9.16 -3.20
C ASN A 234 -18.14 9.62 -4.66
N CYS A 235 -18.06 8.65 -5.59
CA CYS A 235 -17.94 8.86 -7.04
C CYS A 235 -16.57 9.38 -7.52
N GLY A 236 -15.57 9.47 -6.65
CA GLY A 236 -14.18 9.64 -7.08
C GLY A 236 -13.67 8.40 -7.81
N MET A 237 -12.80 8.62 -8.78
CA MET A 237 -12.14 7.57 -9.55
C MET A 237 -11.01 6.93 -8.73
N ASP A 238 -10.71 5.67 -9.06
CA ASP A 238 -9.61 4.92 -8.47
C ASP A 238 -8.24 5.49 -8.87
N GLY A 239 -7.26 5.33 -7.98
CA GLY A 239 -5.86 5.57 -8.29
C GLY A 239 -5.28 4.48 -9.19
N SER A 240 -4.16 4.77 -9.86
CA SER A 240 -3.44 3.78 -10.65
C SER A 240 -2.72 2.75 -9.76
N VAL A 241 -2.74 1.49 -10.19
CA VAL A 241 -1.90 0.42 -9.62
C VAL A 241 -0.40 0.71 -9.74
N GLY A 242 0.38 0.12 -8.85
CA GLY A 242 1.84 0.11 -8.91
C GLY A 242 2.37 -0.90 -9.94
N LYS A 243 3.63 -0.75 -10.35
CA LYS A 243 4.33 -1.66 -11.27
C LYS A 243 5.80 -1.76 -10.86
N ASN A 244 6.39 -2.94 -11.02
CA ASN A 244 7.79 -3.18 -10.66
C ASN A 244 8.48 -3.84 -11.87
N TYR A 245 9.66 -3.35 -12.25
CA TYR A 245 10.39 -3.81 -13.42
C TYR A 245 11.86 -4.08 -13.09
N TRP A 246 12.40 -5.14 -13.68
CA TRP A 246 13.84 -5.32 -13.87
C TRP A 246 14.15 -5.01 -15.33
N ILE A 247 15.08 -4.09 -15.54
CA ILE A 247 15.51 -3.61 -16.84
C ILE A 247 16.96 -4.05 -17.02
N ARG A 248 17.22 -4.87 -18.05
CA ARG A 248 18.55 -5.41 -18.35
C ARG A 248 18.86 -5.27 -19.83
N ARG A 249 20.10 -5.58 -20.21
CA ARG A 249 20.44 -5.76 -21.63
C ARG A 249 20.42 -7.26 -22.01
N ASN A 250 19.89 -7.54 -23.18
CA ASN A 250 19.96 -8.88 -23.79
C ASN A 250 21.32 -9.11 -24.48
N GLU A 251 21.52 -10.28 -25.08
CA GLU A 251 22.77 -10.64 -25.77
C GLU A 251 23.07 -9.73 -26.98
N GLN A 252 22.03 -9.14 -27.58
CA GLN A 252 22.13 -8.17 -28.67
C GLN A 252 22.43 -6.74 -28.20
N GLY A 253 22.46 -6.50 -26.87
CA GLY A 253 22.68 -5.19 -26.27
C GLY A 253 21.43 -4.30 -26.20
N GLU A 254 20.26 -4.83 -26.54
CA GLU A 254 18.98 -4.12 -26.47
C GLU A 254 18.40 -4.17 -25.05
N GLU A 255 17.60 -3.15 -24.72
CA GLU A 255 16.96 -3.04 -23.41
C GLU A 255 15.74 -3.97 -23.32
N GLU A 256 15.75 -4.86 -22.33
CA GLU A 256 14.68 -5.80 -22.02
C GLU A 256 14.01 -5.42 -20.69
N TRP A 257 12.67 -5.40 -20.71
CA TRP A 257 11.84 -5.03 -19.56
C TRP A 257 11.10 -6.24 -19.02
N ILE A 258 11.46 -6.66 -17.80
CA ILE A 258 10.89 -7.84 -17.15
C ILE A 258 10.01 -7.38 -15.99
N SER A 259 8.72 -7.76 -16.02
CA SER A 259 7.80 -7.50 -14.90
C SER A 259 8.16 -8.36 -13.70
N LEU A 260 8.32 -7.74 -12.53
CA LEU A 260 8.64 -8.43 -11.28
C LEU A 260 7.38 -8.83 -10.47
N GLY A 261 6.20 -8.45 -10.92
CA GLY A 261 4.98 -8.57 -10.11
C GLY A 261 5.06 -7.76 -8.80
N GLY A 262 4.20 -8.06 -7.84
CA GLY A 262 4.17 -7.34 -6.55
C GLY A 262 5.27 -7.75 -5.57
N LYS A 263 5.81 -8.96 -5.69
CA LYS A 263 6.73 -9.55 -4.72
C LYS A 263 7.77 -10.36 -5.47
N ALA A 264 9.04 -9.98 -5.34
CA ALA A 264 10.12 -10.66 -6.04
C ALA A 264 11.45 -10.49 -5.34
N VAL A 265 12.34 -11.45 -5.59
CA VAL A 265 13.77 -11.35 -5.35
C VAL A 265 14.45 -11.62 -6.68
N VAL A 266 15.35 -10.75 -7.11
CA VAL A 266 16.11 -10.92 -8.34
C VAL A 266 17.59 -10.68 -8.09
N ASN A 267 18.43 -11.52 -8.70
CA ASN A 267 19.86 -11.27 -8.77
C ASN A 267 20.11 -10.49 -10.06
N VAL A 268 20.69 -9.32 -9.94
CA VAL A 268 20.96 -8.40 -11.05
C VAL A 268 22.46 -8.28 -11.25
N ASN A 269 22.89 -8.05 -12.48
CA ASN A 269 24.29 -7.80 -12.81
C ASN A 269 24.63 -6.31 -12.75
N GLU A 270 25.91 -5.98 -12.85
CA GLU A 270 26.33 -4.60 -13.06
C GLU A 270 25.66 -4.00 -14.32
N GLY A 271 25.14 -2.78 -14.19
CA GLY A 271 24.43 -2.05 -15.25
C GLY A 271 22.94 -2.38 -15.35
N ASP A 272 22.46 -3.45 -14.72
CA ASP A 272 21.03 -3.74 -14.63
C ASP A 272 20.34 -2.73 -13.72
N ARG A 273 19.04 -2.48 -13.97
CA ARG A 273 18.24 -1.52 -13.23
C ARG A 273 16.98 -2.15 -12.68
N VAL A 274 16.57 -1.74 -11.48
CA VAL A 274 15.27 -2.09 -10.91
C VAL A 274 14.47 -0.80 -10.72
N MET A 275 13.30 -0.76 -11.34
CA MET A 275 12.38 0.37 -11.29
C MET A 275 11.10 0.01 -10.55
N ILE A 276 10.79 0.77 -9.50
CA ILE A 276 9.57 0.67 -8.71
C ILE A 276 8.69 1.88 -9.01
N CYS A 277 7.49 1.61 -9.52
CA CYS A 277 6.43 2.58 -9.73
C CYS A 277 5.37 2.36 -8.66
N THR A 278 5.28 3.25 -7.66
CA THR A 278 4.30 3.10 -6.57
C THR A 278 2.88 3.48 -7.02
N PRO A 279 1.84 2.99 -6.32
CA PRO A 279 0.45 3.34 -6.63
C PRO A 279 0.14 4.82 -6.35
N GLY A 280 -0.89 5.34 -7.02
CA GLY A 280 -1.51 6.61 -6.65
C GLY A 280 -2.46 6.49 -5.45
N GLY A 281 -3.15 7.56 -5.10
CA GLY A 281 -4.30 7.54 -4.17
C GLY A 281 -5.62 7.66 -4.93
N GLY A 282 -6.72 7.20 -4.34
CA GLY A 282 -8.06 7.37 -4.88
C GLY A 282 -8.57 8.81 -4.77
N GLY A 283 -9.42 9.20 -5.71
CA GLY A 283 -10.11 10.50 -5.70
C GLY A 283 -11.37 10.49 -4.82
N TRP A 284 -11.87 11.68 -4.51
CA TRP A 284 -13.11 11.90 -3.78
C TRP A 284 -14.07 12.80 -4.56
N GLY A 285 -15.35 12.43 -4.61
CA GLY A 285 -16.36 13.23 -5.33
C GLY A 285 -16.33 12.97 -6.84
N ALA A 286 -17.43 13.27 -7.54
CA ALA A 286 -17.45 13.17 -9.00
C ALA A 286 -16.46 14.17 -9.62
N PRO A 287 -15.64 13.76 -10.60
CA PRO A 287 -14.86 14.70 -11.42
C PRO A 287 -15.77 15.72 -12.09
N ALA A 288 -15.33 16.98 -12.20
CA ALA A 288 -16.10 18.07 -12.81
C ALA A 288 -16.58 17.72 -14.24
N ASP A 289 -15.72 17.07 -15.03
CA ASP A 289 -16.02 16.66 -16.41
C ASP A 289 -17.18 15.63 -16.49
N LEU A 290 -17.38 14.83 -15.44
CA LEU A 290 -18.49 13.89 -15.32
C LEU A 290 -19.75 14.53 -14.70
N GLU A 291 -19.58 15.63 -13.95
CA GLU A 291 -20.66 16.45 -13.42
C GLU A 291 -21.35 17.22 -14.56
N GLU A 292 -20.57 17.81 -15.48
CA GLU A 292 -21.09 18.47 -16.70
C GLU A 292 -21.80 17.49 -17.64
N ALA A 293 -21.26 16.27 -17.83
CA ALA A 293 -21.89 15.24 -18.64
C ALA A 293 -23.25 14.78 -18.08
N ARG A 294 -23.45 14.84 -16.75
CA ARG A 294 -24.75 14.55 -16.11
C ARG A 294 -25.75 15.69 -16.24
N VAL A 295 -25.30 16.94 -16.27
CA VAL A 295 -26.17 18.10 -16.51
C VAL A 295 -26.60 18.20 -17.99
N GLY A 296 -25.79 17.66 -18.91
CA GLY A 296 -26.08 17.62 -20.35
C GLY A 296 -26.98 16.48 -20.83
N ASP A 297 -27.14 15.39 -20.07
CA ASP A 297 -27.98 14.24 -20.46
C ASP A 297 -29.44 14.41 -20.02
N VAL A 298 -30.08 15.49 -20.48
CA VAL A 298 -31.54 15.67 -20.40
C VAL A 298 -32.18 15.07 -21.65
N ARG A 299 -32.08 13.75 -21.82
CA ARG A 299 -32.90 13.06 -22.84
C ARG A 299 -34.37 13.17 -22.42
N PRO A 300 -35.26 13.73 -23.26
CA PRO A 300 -36.67 13.87 -22.90
C PRO A 300 -37.27 12.49 -22.67
N LEU A 301 -38.00 12.34 -21.57
CA LEU A 301 -38.77 11.15 -21.29
C LEU A 301 -39.80 10.93 -22.42
N PRO A 302 -40.01 9.69 -22.89
CA PRO A 302 -41.02 9.42 -23.90
C PRO A 302 -42.39 9.84 -23.35
N THR A 303 -43.06 10.74 -24.06
CA THR A 303 -44.49 11.02 -23.86
C THR A 303 -45.31 9.76 -24.10
N GLN A 304 -46.37 9.61 -23.28
CA GLN A 304 -47.28 8.47 -23.13
C GLN A 304 -47.64 7.70 -24.40
#